data_AF-A0A2X0QXQ2-F1
#
_entry.id   AF-A0A2X0QXQ2-F1
#
_cell.length_a   1.000
_cell.length_b   1.000
_cell.length_c   1.000
_cell.angle_alpha   90.00
_cell.angle_beta   90.00
_cell.angle_gamma   90.00
#
_symmetry.space_group_name_H-M   'P 1'
#
loop_
_entity.id
_entity.type
_entity.pdbx_description
1 polymer ?
#
loop_
_entity_poly.entity_id
_entity_poly.type
_entity_poly.pdbx_seq_one_letter_code
_entity_poly.pdbx_strand_id
1 'polypeptide(L)'
;MGVDNTELEEVYKDNLEGFFDENSETYESLQASQAKSDEDIKDLEETHLSMLDKTASFITGDKKVQAFRLMSTRWAGTILNVAIGMAVSGGVGAIAGYIRSKGKKEAARVFSRTVKSRLIAWGAPKLAWAVGVSVTVALTYSDVGGMIAKQIDKRDKKKNNGYIDI
;
A
#
# COMPACT_ATOMS: atom_id res chain seq x y z
N MET A 1 -35.33 -9.59 56.70
CA MET A 1 -36.17 -9.77 55.51
C MET A 1 -35.30 -10.50 54.51
N GLY A 2 -35.51 -11.80 54.34
CA GLY A 2 -34.81 -12.59 53.33
C GLY A 2 -35.42 -12.24 51.98
N VAL A 3 -34.58 -11.91 51.01
CA VAL A 3 -35.02 -11.83 49.61
C VAL A 3 -35.26 -13.27 49.19
N ASP A 4 -36.50 -13.61 48.87
CA ASP A 4 -36.87 -14.94 48.45
C ASP A 4 -36.19 -15.22 47.10
N ASN A 5 -35.40 -16.30 47.01
CA ASN A 5 -34.58 -16.59 45.83
C ASN A 5 -35.42 -16.76 44.55
N THR A 6 -36.71 -17.03 44.71
CA THR A 6 -37.72 -17.17 43.65
C THR A 6 -37.99 -15.85 42.90
N GLU A 7 -38.04 -14.70 43.58
CA GLU A 7 -38.24 -13.39 42.93
C GLU A 7 -37.00 -12.94 42.15
N LEU A 8 -35.80 -13.27 42.64
CA LEU A 8 -34.57 -12.96 41.93
C LEU A 8 -34.43 -13.80 40.66
N GLU A 9 -34.75 -15.10 40.70
CA GLU A 9 -34.74 -15.93 39.49
C GLU A 9 -35.72 -15.45 38.43
N GLU A 10 -36.95 -15.05 38.80
CA GLU A 10 -37.94 -14.53 37.85
C GLU A 10 -37.51 -13.20 37.22
N VAL A 11 -37.00 -12.26 38.02
CA VAL A 11 -36.52 -10.97 37.49
C VAL A 11 -35.29 -11.15 36.59
N TYR A 12 -34.38 -12.07 36.91
CA TYR A 12 -33.24 -12.37 36.04
C TYR A 12 -33.68 -13.05 34.74
N LYS A 13 -34.68 -13.94 34.81
CA LYS A 13 -35.17 -14.67 33.65
C LYS A 13 -35.95 -13.77 32.70
N ASP A 14 -36.82 -12.88 33.21
CA ASP A 14 -37.54 -11.89 32.40
C ASP A 14 -36.57 -10.91 31.70
N ASN A 15 -35.54 -10.45 32.41
CA ASN A 15 -34.55 -9.55 31.81
C ASN A 15 -33.66 -10.25 30.78
N LEU A 16 -33.36 -11.54 30.96
CA LEU A 16 -32.57 -12.33 30.01
C LEU A 16 -33.39 -12.74 28.78
N GLU A 17 -34.65 -13.15 28.97
CA GLU A 17 -35.56 -13.48 27.86
C GLU A 17 -35.81 -12.23 26.99
N GLY A 18 -36.00 -11.06 27.60
CA GLY A 18 -36.13 -9.79 26.85
C GLY A 18 -34.85 -9.32 26.15
N PHE A 19 -33.66 -9.75 26.58
CA PHE A 19 -32.38 -9.39 25.96
C PHE A 19 -32.08 -10.23 24.71
N PHE A 20 -32.59 -11.47 24.64
CA PHE A 20 -32.41 -12.39 23.52
C PHE A 20 -33.68 -12.54 22.66
N ASP A 21 -34.74 -11.79 22.93
CA ASP A 21 -35.93 -11.72 22.09
C ASP A 21 -35.59 -11.06 20.74
N GLU A 22 -35.93 -11.73 19.64
CA GLU A 22 -35.71 -11.26 18.27
C GLU A 22 -36.43 -9.94 17.97
N ASN A 23 -37.49 -9.61 18.70
CA ASN A 23 -38.24 -8.36 18.59
C ASN A 23 -37.75 -7.25 19.54
N SER A 24 -36.67 -7.50 20.31
CA SER A 24 -36.12 -6.50 21.22
C SER A 24 -35.27 -5.47 20.47
N GLU A 25 -35.36 -4.19 20.88
CA GLU A 25 -34.54 -3.11 20.33
C GLU A 25 -33.03 -3.41 20.44
N THR A 26 -32.63 -4.20 21.45
CA THR A 26 -31.25 -4.62 21.65
C THR A 26 -30.79 -5.60 20.56
N TYR A 27 -31.60 -6.59 20.18
CA TYR A 27 -31.26 -7.54 19.13
C TYR A 27 -31.20 -6.88 17.75
N GLU A 28 -32.15 -6.00 17.43
CA GLU A 28 -32.12 -5.19 16.21
C GLU A 28 -30.88 -4.30 16.14
N SER A 29 -30.49 -3.66 17.25
CA SER A 29 -29.29 -2.82 17.31
C SER A 29 -27.99 -3.61 17.11
N LEU A 30 -27.94 -4.85 17.60
CA LEU A 30 -26.80 -5.76 17.42
C LEU A 30 -26.71 -6.27 15.98
N GLN A 31 -27.84 -6.62 15.37
CA GLN A 31 -27.88 -7.01 13.95
C GLN A 31 -27.52 -5.84 13.03
N ALA A 32 -28.05 -4.65 13.29
CA ALA A 32 -27.69 -3.45 12.54
C ALA A 32 -26.20 -3.10 12.70
N SER A 33 -25.63 -3.31 13.89
CA SER A 33 -24.20 -3.11 14.14
C SER A 33 -23.32 -4.17 13.47
N GLN A 34 -23.77 -5.43 13.40
CA GLN A 34 -23.08 -6.52 12.70
C GLN A 34 -23.14 -6.34 11.19
N ALA A 35 -24.31 -6.01 10.63
CA ALA A 35 -24.48 -5.72 9.21
C ALA A 35 -23.62 -4.53 8.76
N LYS A 36 -23.55 -3.48 9.59
CA LYS A 36 -22.67 -2.33 9.34
C LYS A 36 -21.19 -2.70 9.42
N SER A 37 -20.81 -3.58 10.35
CA SER A 37 -19.44 -4.08 10.44
C SER A 37 -19.05 -4.94 9.23
N ASP A 38 -19.96 -5.78 8.73
CA ASP A 38 -19.75 -6.60 7.53
C ASP A 38 -19.69 -5.77 6.25
N GLU A 39 -20.46 -4.69 6.17
CA GLU A 39 -20.41 -3.71 5.07
C GLU A 39 -19.09 -2.92 5.12
N ASP A 40 -18.70 -2.43 6.29
CA ASP A 40 -17.42 -1.74 6.50
C ASP A 40 -16.22 -2.64 6.17
N ILE A 41 -16.28 -3.94 6.49
CA ILE A 41 -15.25 -4.93 6.14
C ILE A 41 -15.21 -5.19 4.63
N LYS A 42 -16.36 -5.34 3.97
CA LYS A 42 -16.43 -5.51 2.51
C LYS A 42 -15.89 -4.31 1.76
N ASP A 43 -16.24 -3.11 2.20
CA ASP A 43 -15.71 -1.86 1.63
C ASP A 43 -14.20 -1.75 1.85
N LEU A 44 -13.69 -2.18 3.00
CA LEU A 44 -12.25 -2.24 3.26
C LEU A 44 -11.56 -3.27 2.37
N GLU A 45 -12.13 -4.46 2.18
CA GLU A 45 -11.58 -5.51 1.33
C GLU A 45 -11.59 -5.09 -0.14
N GLU A 46 -12.70 -4.56 -0.67
CA GLU A 46 -12.76 -4.06 -2.06
C GLU A 46 -11.81 -2.88 -2.28
N THR A 47 -11.74 -1.96 -1.32
CA THR A 47 -10.83 -0.80 -1.41
C THR A 47 -9.38 -1.25 -1.37
N HIS A 48 -9.01 -2.14 -0.45
CA HIS A 48 -7.65 -2.65 -0.37
C HIS A 48 -7.28 -3.52 -1.57
N LEU A 49 -8.15 -4.42 -2.03
CA LEU A 49 -7.91 -5.27 -3.19
C LEU A 49 -7.81 -4.45 -4.47
N SER A 50 -8.64 -3.41 -4.64
CA SER A 50 -8.55 -2.52 -5.80
C SER A 50 -7.29 -1.66 -5.77
N MET A 51 -6.82 -1.21 -4.60
CA MET A 51 -5.53 -0.55 -4.48
C MET A 51 -4.38 -1.53 -4.74
N LEU A 52 -4.47 -2.76 -4.25
CA LEU A 52 -3.46 -3.81 -4.44
C LEU A 52 -3.36 -4.20 -5.91
N ASP A 53 -4.48 -4.38 -6.59
CA ASP A 53 -4.55 -4.67 -8.03
C ASP A 53 -4.04 -3.49 -8.87
N LYS A 54 -4.37 -2.25 -8.48
CA LYS A 54 -3.77 -1.04 -9.08
C LYS A 54 -2.26 -0.96 -8.86
N THR A 55 -1.75 -1.30 -7.68
CA THR A 55 -0.31 -1.34 -7.45
C THR A 55 0.35 -2.50 -8.18
N ALA A 56 -0.30 -3.66 -8.25
CA ALA A 56 0.19 -4.83 -8.96
C ALA A 56 0.29 -4.49 -10.45
N SER A 57 -0.80 -4.11 -11.10
CA SER A 57 -0.83 -3.68 -12.50
C SER A 57 0.20 -2.57 -12.81
N PHE A 58 0.42 -1.63 -11.90
CA PHE A 58 1.44 -0.59 -12.05
C PHE A 58 2.89 -1.12 -11.91
N ILE A 59 3.10 -2.06 -10.97
CA ILE A 59 4.35 -2.78 -10.78
C ILE A 59 4.62 -3.75 -11.95
N THR A 60 3.61 -4.36 -12.57
CA THR A 60 3.79 -5.21 -13.77
C THR A 60 3.96 -4.36 -15.02
N GLY A 61 3.39 -3.16 -15.06
CA GLY A 61 3.48 -2.23 -16.19
C GLY A 61 2.40 -2.48 -17.23
N ASP A 62 1.20 -2.83 -16.75
CA ASP A 62 0.07 -3.13 -17.61
C ASP A 62 -0.39 -1.86 -18.37
N LYS A 63 -0.70 -1.97 -19.67
CA LYS A 63 -0.94 -0.81 -20.56
C LYS A 63 -2.15 0.06 -20.17
N LYS A 64 -2.99 -0.42 -19.25
CA LYS A 64 -4.19 0.27 -18.76
C LYS A 64 -3.89 1.39 -17.75
N VAL A 65 -2.66 1.50 -17.23
CA VAL A 65 -2.32 2.49 -16.17
C VAL A 65 -1.89 3.87 -16.71
N GLN A 66 -2.41 4.27 -17.88
CA GLN A 66 -2.32 5.65 -18.40
C GLN A 66 -3.11 6.68 -17.55
N ALA A 67 -3.75 6.25 -16.45
CA ALA A 67 -4.69 7.05 -15.68
C ALA A 67 -4.05 8.08 -14.72
N PHE A 68 -2.74 8.02 -14.46
CA PHE A 68 -2.07 8.98 -13.57
C PHE A 68 -1.13 9.90 -14.35
N ARG A 69 -1.65 11.09 -14.69
CA ARG A 69 -0.84 12.19 -15.24
C ARG A 69 0.15 12.76 -14.21
N LEU A 70 -0.06 12.47 -12.92
CA LEU A 70 0.78 12.91 -11.81
C LEU A 70 0.88 11.79 -10.77
N MET A 71 2.09 11.34 -10.47
CA MET A 71 2.35 10.39 -9.39
C MET A 71 3.13 11.03 -8.25
N SER A 72 2.65 10.92 -7.02
CA SER A 72 3.41 11.42 -5.88
C SER A 72 4.77 10.70 -5.75
N THR A 73 5.81 11.45 -5.40
CA THR A 73 7.16 10.94 -5.15
C THR A 73 7.19 9.85 -4.08
N ARG A 74 6.30 9.91 -3.09
CA ARG A 74 6.15 8.88 -2.06
C ARG A 74 5.66 7.56 -2.65
N TRP A 75 4.62 7.60 -3.48
CA TRP A 75 4.11 6.42 -4.19
C TRP A 75 5.14 5.85 -5.16
N ALA A 76 5.78 6.72 -5.97
CA ALA A 76 6.85 6.30 -6.86
C ALA A 76 8.00 5.64 -6.10
N GLY A 77 8.39 6.19 -4.95
CA GLY A 77 9.44 5.64 -4.09
C GLY A 77 9.10 4.24 -3.57
N THR A 78 7.89 4.05 -3.04
CA THR A 78 7.41 2.74 -2.57
C THR A 78 7.41 1.71 -3.70
N ILE A 79 6.87 2.06 -4.87
CA ILE A 79 6.79 1.16 -6.02
C ILE A 79 8.20 0.79 -6.51
N LEU A 80 9.12 1.75 -6.54
CA LEU A 80 10.51 1.48 -6.91
C LEU A 80 11.21 0.57 -5.89
N ASN A 81 10.98 0.77 -4.59
CA ASN A 81 11.51 -0.13 -3.56
C ASN A 81 11.01 -1.56 -3.74
N VAL A 82 9.71 -1.74 -3.96
CA VAL A 82 9.12 -3.06 -4.20
C VAL A 82 9.67 -3.69 -5.48
N ALA A 83 9.71 -2.93 -6.59
CA ALA A 83 10.22 -3.41 -7.86
C ALA A 83 11.71 -3.79 -7.79
N ILE A 84 12.53 -2.98 -7.12
CA ILE A 84 13.95 -3.27 -6.91
C ILE A 84 14.12 -4.50 -6.01
N GLY A 85 13.36 -4.58 -4.92
CA GLY A 85 13.36 -5.72 -4.01
C GLY A 85 12.99 -7.04 -4.69
N MET A 86 12.01 -7.01 -5.59
CA MET A 86 11.67 -8.17 -6.42
C MET A 86 12.74 -8.49 -7.45
N ALA A 87 13.36 -7.48 -8.06
CA ALA A 87 14.44 -7.68 -9.03
C ALA A 87 15.69 -8.34 -8.42
N VAL A 88 15.87 -8.23 -7.10
CA VAL A 88 16.91 -8.93 -6.34
C VAL A 88 16.41 -10.20 -5.64
N SER A 89 15.18 -10.64 -5.95
CA SER A 89 14.55 -11.87 -5.44
C SER A 89 14.43 -11.97 -3.92
N GLY A 90 14.31 -10.84 -3.21
CA GLY A 90 14.25 -10.85 -1.73
C GLY A 90 13.38 -9.77 -1.07
N GLY A 91 12.57 -9.05 -1.86
CA GLY A 91 11.72 -7.97 -1.34
C GLY A 91 12.51 -6.74 -0.90
N VAL A 92 11.83 -5.77 -0.28
CA VAL A 92 12.42 -4.46 0.06
C VAL A 92 13.58 -4.60 1.07
N GLY A 93 13.50 -5.55 2.00
CA GLY A 93 14.55 -5.80 3.00
C GLY A 93 15.86 -6.34 2.42
N ALA A 94 15.83 -6.97 1.23
CA ALA A 94 17.02 -7.55 0.62
C ALA A 94 17.89 -6.55 -0.14
N ILE A 95 17.41 -5.33 -0.39
CA ILE A 95 18.11 -4.33 -1.20
C ILE A 95 19.49 -4.01 -0.61
N ALA A 96 19.55 -3.72 0.69
CA ALA A 96 20.81 -3.41 1.38
C ALA A 96 21.78 -4.62 1.37
N GLY A 97 21.25 -5.83 1.60
CA GLY A 97 22.03 -7.07 1.53
C GLY A 97 22.57 -7.35 0.13
N TYR A 98 21.79 -7.06 -0.90
CA TYR A 98 22.20 -7.19 -2.29
C TYR A 98 23.33 -6.20 -2.64
N ILE A 99 23.20 -4.93 -2.23
CA ILE A 99 24.27 -3.93 -2.43
C ILE A 99 25.55 -4.37 -1.73
N ARG A 100 25.45 -4.90 -0.50
CA ARG A 100 26.61 -5.38 0.27
C ARG A 100 27.28 -6.59 -0.37
N SER A 101 26.51 -7.52 -0.92
CA SER A 101 27.02 -8.78 -1.47
C SER A 101 27.52 -8.66 -2.92
N LYS A 102 26.85 -7.88 -3.78
CA LYS A 102 27.20 -7.72 -5.20
C LYS A 102 27.99 -6.44 -5.49
N GLY A 103 27.98 -5.49 -4.57
CA GLY A 103 28.63 -4.19 -4.72
C GLY A 103 27.78 -3.16 -5.46
N LYS A 104 28.13 -1.88 -5.27
CA LYS A 104 27.38 -0.72 -5.79
C LYS A 104 27.27 -0.72 -7.31
N LYS A 105 28.31 -1.15 -8.03
CA LYS A 105 28.33 -1.14 -9.52
C LYS A 105 27.29 -2.10 -10.10
N GLU A 106 27.20 -3.30 -9.54
CA GLU A 106 26.25 -4.31 -10.01
C GLU A 106 24.83 -3.98 -9.56
N ALA A 107 24.65 -3.51 -8.33
CA ALA A 107 23.38 -2.98 -7.87
C ALA A 107 22.89 -1.81 -8.74
N ALA A 108 23.76 -0.87 -9.11
CA ALA A 108 23.41 0.23 -10.00
C ALA A 108 22.88 -0.27 -11.34
N ARG A 109 23.51 -1.30 -11.92
CA ARG A 109 23.12 -1.89 -13.20
C ARG A 109 21.72 -2.50 -13.14
N VAL A 110 21.46 -3.34 -12.14
CA VAL A 110 20.16 -4.00 -11.96
C VAL A 110 19.08 -2.96 -11.65
N PHE A 111 19.33 -2.07 -10.70
CA PHE A 111 18.34 -1.09 -10.26
C PHE A 111 18.03 -0.09 -11.38
N SER A 112 19.03 0.36 -12.14
CA SER A 112 18.81 1.24 -13.29
C SER A 112 17.95 0.58 -14.35
N ARG A 113 18.14 -0.72 -14.62
CA ARG A 113 17.29 -1.45 -15.57
C ARG A 113 15.85 -1.54 -15.07
N THR A 114 15.66 -1.85 -13.79
CA THR A 114 14.33 -1.92 -13.16
C THR A 114 13.63 -0.57 -13.19
N VAL A 115 14.28 0.49 -12.72
CA VAL A 115 13.74 1.85 -12.67
C VAL A 115 13.41 2.35 -14.08
N LYS A 116 14.32 2.14 -15.05
CA LYS A 116 14.08 2.51 -16.46
C LYS A 116 12.85 1.79 -17.03
N SER A 117 12.72 0.48 -16.78
CA SER A 117 11.57 -0.29 -17.21
C SER A 117 10.27 0.24 -16.59
N ARG A 118 10.30 0.61 -15.31
CA ARG A 118 9.13 1.17 -14.63
C ARG A 118 8.75 2.53 -15.21
N LEU A 119 9.70 3.45 -15.39
CA LEU A 119 9.41 4.76 -16.00
C LEU A 119 8.81 4.65 -17.40
N ILE A 120 9.30 3.72 -18.23
CA ILE A 120 8.72 3.47 -19.56
C ILE A 120 7.29 2.94 -19.42
N ALA A 121 7.05 2.00 -18.51
CA ALA A 121 5.72 1.46 -18.25
C ALA A 121 4.73 2.50 -17.72
N TRP A 122 5.22 3.49 -16.96
CA TRP A 122 4.37 4.54 -16.42
C TRP A 122 3.98 5.58 -17.48
N GLY A 123 4.74 5.73 -18.56
CA GLY A 123 4.51 6.74 -19.60
C GLY A 123 5.58 7.82 -19.69
N ALA A 124 6.61 7.76 -18.83
CA ALA A 124 7.68 8.75 -18.70
C ALA A 124 9.04 8.31 -19.29
N PRO A 125 9.15 7.88 -20.56
CA PRO A 125 10.43 7.47 -21.15
C PRO A 125 11.43 8.64 -21.22
N LYS A 126 10.93 9.89 -21.23
CA LYS A 126 11.76 11.09 -21.17
C LYS A 126 12.49 11.27 -19.84
N LEU A 127 12.13 10.55 -18.78
CA LEU A 127 12.85 10.58 -17.50
C LEU A 127 13.90 9.46 -17.42
N ALA A 128 13.91 8.52 -18.38
CA ALA A 128 14.85 7.40 -18.41
C ALA A 128 16.32 7.81 -18.51
N TRP A 129 16.64 8.97 -19.11
CA TRP A 129 18.03 9.46 -19.21
C TRP A 129 18.62 9.80 -17.85
N ALA A 130 17.79 10.18 -16.87
CA ALA A 130 18.23 10.57 -15.54
C ALA A 130 18.50 9.37 -14.62
N VAL A 131 17.97 8.20 -14.95
CA VAL A 131 17.94 7.02 -14.07
C VAL A 131 19.32 6.61 -13.56
N GLY A 132 20.32 6.55 -14.44
CA GLY A 132 21.65 6.10 -14.06
C GLY A 132 22.27 6.96 -12.94
N VAL A 133 22.10 8.29 -13.04
CA VAL A 133 22.58 9.22 -12.00
C VAL A 133 21.71 9.09 -10.74
N SER A 134 20.38 9.05 -10.88
CA SER A 134 19.45 8.92 -9.75
C SER A 134 19.74 7.68 -8.92
N VAL A 135 19.94 6.53 -9.56
CA VAL A 135 20.27 5.26 -8.91
C VAL A 135 21.63 5.33 -8.23
N THR A 136 22.65 5.85 -8.91
CA THR A 136 24.00 5.94 -8.34
C THR A 136 24.02 6.77 -7.05
N VAL A 137 23.28 7.88 -7.03
CA VAL A 137 23.10 8.70 -5.82
C VAL A 137 22.36 7.91 -4.74
N ALA A 138 21.26 7.24 -5.11
CA ALA A 138 20.40 6.51 -4.17
C ALA A 138 21.08 5.32 -3.48
N LEU A 139 22.08 4.69 -4.09
CA LEU A 139 22.83 3.57 -3.51
C LEU A 139 23.61 3.90 -2.22
N THR A 140 23.68 5.19 -1.86
CA THR A 140 24.27 5.64 -0.59
C THR A 140 23.24 5.82 0.53
N TYR A 141 21.95 5.66 0.22
CA TYR A 141 20.84 5.85 1.13
C TYR A 141 20.18 4.53 1.51
N SER A 142 19.57 4.50 2.68
CA SER A 142 18.77 3.36 3.15
C SER A 142 17.47 3.19 2.34
N ASP A 143 16.83 4.32 1.99
CA ASP A 143 15.65 4.35 1.11
C ASP A 143 16.07 4.63 -0.34
N VAL A 144 16.45 3.56 -1.04
CA VAL A 144 16.92 3.64 -2.43
C VAL A 144 15.80 4.12 -3.35
N GLY A 145 14.61 3.52 -3.28
CA GLY A 145 13.47 3.86 -4.13
C GLY A 145 12.98 5.29 -3.93
N GLY A 146 12.82 5.74 -2.68
CA GLY A 146 12.41 7.11 -2.38
C GLY A 146 13.44 8.15 -2.82
N MET A 147 14.74 7.85 -2.70
CA MET A 147 15.78 8.76 -3.19
C MET A 147 15.82 8.81 -4.72
N ILE A 148 15.59 7.70 -5.41
CA ILE A 148 15.47 7.67 -6.87
C ILE A 148 14.28 8.54 -7.31
N ALA A 149 13.12 8.38 -6.67
CA ALA A 149 11.92 9.17 -6.98
C ALA A 149 12.17 10.67 -6.80
N LYS A 150 12.82 11.08 -5.70
CA LYS A 150 13.21 12.47 -5.46
C LYS A 150 14.19 13.02 -6.50
N GLN A 151 15.14 12.20 -6.97
CA GLN A 151 16.08 12.61 -8.02
C GLN A 151 15.41 12.72 -9.39
N ILE A 152 14.37 11.91 -9.65
CA ILE A 152 13.56 11.99 -10.86
C ILE A 152 12.69 13.25 -10.85
N ASP A 153 11.97 13.54 -9.76
CA ASP A 153 11.16 14.77 -9.59
C ASP A 153 12.01 16.04 -9.82
N LYS A 154 13.24 16.09 -9.29
CA LYS A 154 14.19 17.19 -9.55
C LYS A 154 14.48 17.48 -11.03
N ARG A 155 14.29 16.48 -11.89
CA ARG A 155 14.63 16.50 -13.32
C ARG A 155 13.40 16.44 -14.23
N ASP A 156 12.22 16.40 -13.62
CA ASP A 156 10.95 16.49 -14.31
C ASP A 156 10.65 17.93 -14.73
N LYS A 157 9.67 18.11 -15.61
CA LYS A 157 9.22 19.42 -16.11
C LYS A 157 8.77 20.32 -14.97
N LYS A 158 8.09 19.76 -13.96
CA LYS A 158 7.66 20.47 -12.74
C LYS A 158 8.52 20.05 -11.55
N LYS A 159 9.70 20.67 -11.43
CA LYS A 159 10.74 20.27 -10.48
C LYS A 159 10.32 20.46 -9.02
N ASN A 160 10.62 19.47 -8.18
CA ASN A 160 10.49 19.51 -6.71
C ASN A 160 9.07 19.82 -6.23
N ASN A 161 8.06 19.45 -7.00
CA ASN A 161 6.66 19.62 -6.58
C ASN A 161 6.16 18.43 -5.77
N GLY A 162 6.98 17.39 -5.58
CA GLY A 162 6.59 16.16 -4.90
C GLY A 162 5.83 15.19 -5.78
N TYR A 163 5.76 15.42 -7.09
CA TYR A 163 5.10 14.58 -8.09
C TYR A 163 6.02 14.30 -9.28
N ILE A 164 5.74 13.21 -10.00
CA ILE A 164 6.37 12.85 -11.27
C ILE A 164 5.29 12.97 -12.33
N ASP A 165 5.52 13.81 -13.33
CA ASP A 165 4.71 13.94 -14.56
C ASP A 165 4.99 12.72 -15.44
N ILE A 166 3.92 12.00 -15.79
CA ILE A 166 3.99 10.70 -16.44
C ILE A 166 3.29 10.70 -17.80
#